data_AF-W7U6P9-F1
#
_entry.id   AF-W7U6P9-F1
#
_cell.length_a   1.000
_cell.length_b   1.000
_cell.length_c   1.000
_cell.angle_alpha   90.00
_cell.angle_beta   90.00
_cell.angle_gamma   90.00
#
_symmetry.space_group_name_H-M   'P 1'
#
loop_
_entity.id
_entity.type
_entity.pdbx_description
1 polymer ?
#
loop_
_entity_poly.entity_id
_entity_poly.type
_entity_poly.pdbx_seq_one_letter_code
_entity_poly.pdbx_strand_id
1 'polypeptide(L)'
;LPPSLLLLIHRQPPFPAFLDTFVEAAIAQAGYFDQQHLANFWLGCANLNYGPSKAYWAACREALEGDRVLSSLSLFETSTLLHALAVMDVEESRSLLAPLVGRATEEMRRRREQERDRAKRREMDVETESALRQLHQTYLYLQVLRREREDGREGGGRAGGRVRERSRWWGR
;
A
#
# COMPACT_ATOMS: atom_id res chain seq x y z
N LEU A 1 -31.72 -7.84 -13.54
CA LEU A 1 -31.22 -8.94 -12.69
C LEU A 1 -31.93 -8.85 -11.34
N PRO A 2 -32.45 -9.96 -10.78
CA PRO A 2 -33.01 -9.94 -9.43
C PRO A 2 -31.94 -9.51 -8.40
N PRO A 3 -32.29 -8.76 -7.34
CA PRO A 3 -31.34 -8.27 -6.34
C PRO A 3 -30.48 -9.35 -5.68
N SER A 4 -31.00 -10.58 -5.60
CA SER A 4 -30.30 -11.76 -5.09
C SER A 4 -29.12 -12.20 -5.96
N LEU A 5 -29.10 -11.89 -7.27
CA LEU A 5 -27.98 -12.19 -8.16
C LEU A 5 -26.89 -11.11 -8.13
N LEU A 6 -27.21 -9.86 -7.76
CA LEU A 6 -26.21 -8.81 -7.55
C LEU A 6 -25.30 -9.13 -6.36
N LEU A 7 -25.85 -9.74 -5.31
CA LEU A 7 -25.08 -10.17 -4.12
C LEU A 7 -24.18 -11.39 -4.37
N LEU A 8 -24.45 -12.19 -5.40
CA LEU A 8 -23.65 -13.36 -5.77
C LEU A 8 -22.42 -12.97 -6.61
N ILE A 9 -22.49 -11.89 -7.39
CA ILE A 9 -21.35 -11.31 -8.11
C ILE A 9 -20.34 -10.68 -7.13
N HIS A 10 -20.80 -10.24 -5.95
CA HIS A 10 -19.97 -9.59 -4.92
C HIS A 10 -19.07 -10.53 -4.09
N ARG A 11 -19.03 -11.84 -4.37
CA ARG A 11 -18.24 -12.80 -3.58
C ARG A 11 -17.17 -13.57 -4.36
N GLN A 12 -17.06 -13.37 -5.67
CA GLN A 12 -15.91 -13.86 -6.41
C GLN A 12 -14.95 -12.71 -6.63
N PRO A 13 -13.65 -12.87 -6.31
CA PRO A 13 -12.67 -11.89 -6.74
C PRO A 13 -12.82 -11.72 -8.26
N PRO A 14 -12.80 -10.49 -8.79
CA PRO A 14 -12.95 -10.28 -10.22
C PRO A 14 -11.93 -11.12 -10.98
N PHE A 15 -12.35 -11.71 -12.11
CA PHE A 15 -11.46 -12.51 -12.95
C PHE A 15 -10.19 -11.70 -13.28
N PRO A 16 -8.99 -12.31 -13.30
CA PRO A 16 -7.73 -11.59 -13.54
C PRO A 16 -7.76 -10.64 -14.74
N ALA A 17 -8.41 -11.03 -15.84
CA ALA A 17 -8.57 -10.20 -17.04
C ALA A 17 -9.35 -8.89 -16.79
N PHE A 18 -10.32 -8.88 -15.86
CA PHE A 18 -11.01 -7.66 -15.46
C PHE A 18 -10.05 -6.72 -14.72
N LEU A 19 -9.24 -7.26 -13.81
CA LEU A 19 -8.27 -6.47 -13.04
C LEU A 19 -7.20 -5.86 -13.95
N ASP A 20 -6.73 -6.61 -14.93
CA ASP A 20 -5.79 -6.10 -15.93
C ASP A 20 -6.40 -4.94 -16.73
N THR A 21 -7.63 -5.10 -17.23
CA THR A 21 -8.34 -4.04 -17.97
C THR A 21 -8.62 -2.82 -17.08
N PHE A 22 -8.96 -3.04 -15.82
CA PHE A 22 -9.21 -1.98 -14.85
C PHE A 22 -7.92 -1.19 -14.54
N VAL A 23 -6.79 -1.87 -14.38
CA VAL A 23 -5.49 -1.23 -14.22
C VAL A 23 -5.07 -0.47 -15.47
N GLU A 24 -5.31 -1.00 -16.67
CA GLU A 24 -5.05 -0.28 -17.92
C GLU A 24 -5.85 1.03 -18.01
N ALA A 25 -7.12 1.02 -17.62
CA ALA A 25 -7.93 2.23 -17.53
C ALA A 25 -7.39 3.21 -16.48
N ALA A 26 -6.87 2.70 -15.36
CA ALA A 26 -6.28 3.51 -14.30
C ALA A 26 -4.98 4.19 -14.73
N ILE A 27 -4.17 3.56 -15.60
CA ILE A 27 -2.94 4.17 -16.14
C ILE A 27 -3.26 5.50 -16.84
N ALA A 28 -4.30 5.52 -17.67
CA ALA A 28 -4.72 6.73 -18.39
C ALA A 28 -5.23 7.84 -17.45
N GLN A 29 -5.61 7.50 -16.22
CA GLN A 29 -6.18 8.41 -15.22
C GLN A 29 -5.21 8.72 -14.07
N ALA A 30 -4.05 8.07 -14.01
CA ALA A 30 -3.12 8.17 -12.88
C ALA A 30 -2.69 9.61 -12.58
N GLY A 31 -2.53 10.44 -13.62
CA GLY A 31 -2.20 11.88 -13.47
C GLY A 31 -3.33 12.75 -12.91
N TYR A 32 -4.55 12.24 -12.85
CA TYR A 32 -5.73 12.94 -12.31
C TYR A 32 -6.14 12.43 -10.93
N PHE A 33 -5.50 11.38 -10.41
CA PHE A 33 -5.81 10.86 -9.09
C PHE A 33 -5.40 11.88 -8.02
N ASP A 34 -6.35 12.22 -7.16
CA ASP A 34 -6.04 12.87 -5.90
C ASP A 34 -5.62 11.83 -4.83
N GLN A 35 -5.41 12.29 -3.61
CA GLN A 35 -4.95 11.49 -2.48
C GLN A 35 -5.91 10.33 -2.18
N GLN A 36 -7.21 10.62 -2.19
CA GLN A 36 -8.26 9.66 -1.84
C GLN A 36 -8.44 8.61 -2.94
N HIS A 37 -8.42 9.02 -4.21
CA HIS A 37 -8.50 8.10 -5.34
C HIS A 37 -7.32 7.12 -5.32
N LEU A 38 -6.11 7.61 -5.08
CA LEU A 38 -4.91 6.78 -5.01
C LEU A 38 -4.96 5.80 -3.83
N ALA A 39 -5.34 6.28 -2.64
CA ALA A 39 -5.46 5.45 -1.44
C ALA A 39 -6.51 4.34 -1.62
N ASN A 40 -7.69 4.69 -2.15
CA ASN A 40 -8.75 3.73 -2.42
C ASN A 40 -8.34 2.68 -3.45
N PHE A 41 -7.67 3.12 -4.53
CA PHE A 41 -7.23 2.21 -5.58
C PHE A 41 -6.21 1.20 -5.07
N TRP A 42 -5.15 1.67 -4.41
CA TRP A 42 -4.10 0.78 -3.91
C TRP A 42 -4.62 -0.15 -2.81
N LEU A 43 -5.48 0.34 -1.92
CA LEU A 43 -6.14 -0.49 -0.93
C LEU A 43 -7.05 -1.55 -1.59
N GLY A 44 -7.74 -1.19 -2.66
CA GLY A 44 -8.52 -2.13 -3.48
C GLY A 44 -7.66 -3.24 -4.05
N CYS A 45 -6.52 -2.89 -4.66
CA CYS A 45 -5.55 -3.87 -5.18
C CYS A 45 -5.00 -4.77 -4.06
N ALA A 46 -4.65 -4.20 -2.91
CA ALA A 46 -4.16 -4.96 -1.75
C ALA A 46 -5.22 -5.94 -1.19
N ASN A 47 -6.47 -5.50 -1.05
CA ASN A 47 -7.57 -6.35 -0.59
C ASN A 47 -7.85 -7.53 -1.54
N LEU A 48 -7.54 -7.36 -2.82
CA LEU A 48 -7.65 -8.39 -3.84
C LEU A 48 -6.37 -9.19 -4.04
N ASN A 49 -5.31 -8.89 -3.28
CA ASN A 49 -3.96 -9.45 -3.42
C ASN A 49 -3.46 -9.40 -4.89
N TYR A 50 -3.74 -8.28 -5.56
CA TYR A 50 -3.41 -8.05 -6.95
C TYR A 50 -2.30 -7.00 -7.06
N GLY A 51 -1.18 -7.37 -7.68
CA GLY A 51 -0.07 -6.46 -7.97
C GLY A 51 -0.24 -5.82 -9.34
N PRO A 52 -0.46 -4.49 -9.43
CA PRO A 52 -0.54 -3.79 -10.71
C PRO A 52 0.74 -3.91 -11.55
N SER A 53 0.60 -3.72 -12.86
CA SER A 53 1.71 -3.82 -13.82
C SER A 53 2.79 -2.76 -13.62
N LYS A 54 3.99 -2.99 -14.17
CA LYS A 54 5.10 -2.01 -14.15
C LYS A 54 4.69 -0.65 -14.73
N ALA A 55 3.85 -0.65 -15.77
CA ALA A 55 3.39 0.56 -16.43
C ALA A 55 2.51 1.43 -15.50
N TYR A 56 1.67 0.80 -14.69
CA TYR A 56 0.90 1.49 -13.66
C TYR A 56 1.79 2.17 -12.62
N TRP A 57 2.79 1.45 -12.09
CA TRP A 57 3.71 2.03 -11.11
C TRP A 57 4.56 3.17 -11.67
N ALA A 58 4.92 3.12 -12.96
CA ALA A 58 5.58 4.22 -13.63
C ALA A 58 4.66 5.46 -13.72
N ALA A 59 3.41 5.28 -14.16
CA ALA A 59 2.44 6.38 -14.26
C ALA A 59 2.13 7.01 -12.90
N CYS A 60 1.96 6.20 -11.84
CA CYS A 60 1.79 6.73 -10.49
C CYS A 60 3.01 7.49 -9.99
N ARG A 61 4.23 7.05 -10.34
CA ARG A 61 5.44 7.75 -9.94
C ARG A 61 5.52 9.12 -10.59
N GLU A 62 5.30 9.21 -11.89
CA GLU A 62 5.28 10.50 -12.60
C GLU A 62 4.24 11.46 -12.00
N ALA A 63 3.06 10.94 -11.61
CA ALA A 63 2.03 11.73 -10.94
C ALA A 63 2.44 12.18 -9.51
N LEU A 64 3.19 11.35 -8.78
CA LEU A 64 3.65 11.63 -7.41
C LEU A 64 4.91 12.50 -7.37
N GLU A 65 5.78 12.45 -8.38
CA GLU A 65 7.01 13.25 -8.49
C GLU A 65 6.74 14.76 -8.60
N GLY A 66 5.53 15.17 -8.98
CA GLY A 66 5.09 16.56 -8.91
C GLY A 66 4.86 17.10 -7.49
N ASP A 67 5.08 16.30 -6.44
CA ASP A 67 5.01 16.58 -4.99
C ASP A 67 3.68 17.14 -4.45
N ARG A 68 2.72 17.45 -5.33
CA ARG A 68 1.41 17.99 -4.96
C ARG A 68 0.57 16.98 -4.18
N VAL A 69 0.62 15.70 -4.56
CA VAL A 69 -0.16 14.64 -3.92
C VAL A 69 0.52 14.19 -2.61
N LEU A 70 1.82 13.92 -2.64
CA LEU A 70 2.57 13.45 -1.47
C LEU A 70 2.51 14.43 -0.28
N SER A 71 2.72 15.72 -0.55
CA SER A 71 2.70 16.77 0.50
C SER A 71 1.34 16.95 1.17
N SER A 72 0.26 16.54 0.49
CA SER A 72 -1.13 16.69 0.94
C SER A 72 -1.73 15.45 1.59
N LEU A 73 -1.02 14.32 1.56
CA LEU A 73 -1.50 13.08 2.18
C LEU A 73 -1.71 13.29 3.69
N SER A 74 -2.89 12.93 4.17
CA SER A 74 -3.18 12.79 5.59
C SER A 74 -2.44 11.60 6.20
N LEU A 75 -2.43 11.51 7.53
CA LEU A 75 -1.86 10.35 8.23
C LEU A 75 -2.56 9.04 7.82
N PHE A 76 -3.88 9.07 7.67
CA PHE A 76 -4.69 7.91 7.30
C PHE A 76 -4.43 7.47 5.85
N GLU A 77 -4.34 8.41 4.91
CA GLU A 77 -4.02 8.08 3.51
C GLU A 77 -2.59 7.56 3.40
N THR A 78 -1.64 8.19 4.11
CA THR A 78 -0.24 7.74 4.12
C THR A 78 -0.13 6.32 4.69
N SER A 79 -0.84 6.03 5.79
CA SER A 79 -0.83 4.69 6.39
C SER A 79 -1.50 3.64 5.50
N THR A 80 -2.56 4.03 4.81
CA THR A 80 -3.27 3.16 3.85
C THR A 80 -2.40 2.81 2.66
N LEU A 81 -1.72 3.79 2.06
CA LEU A 81 -0.82 3.56 0.94
C LEU A 81 0.36 2.66 1.35
N LEU A 82 0.96 2.92 2.51
CA LEU A 82 2.04 2.11 3.06
C LEU A 82 1.61 0.66 3.33
N HIS A 83 0.42 0.46 3.92
CA HIS A 83 -0.15 -0.87 4.11
C HIS A 83 -0.38 -1.58 2.77
N ALA A 84 -0.95 -0.89 1.80
CA ALA A 84 -1.22 -1.47 0.48
C ALA A 84 0.07 -1.93 -0.21
N LEU A 85 1.14 -1.13 -0.15
CA LEU A 85 2.47 -1.50 -0.66
C LEU A 85 3.04 -2.74 0.03
N ALA A 86 2.89 -2.83 1.36
CA ALA A 86 3.37 -3.98 2.13
C ALA A 86 2.61 -5.28 1.79
N VAL A 87 1.31 -5.18 1.53
CA VAL A 87 0.48 -6.34 1.16
C VAL A 87 0.77 -6.81 -0.27
N MET A 88 0.88 -5.88 -1.22
CA MET A 88 1.11 -6.24 -2.62
C MET A 88 2.53 -6.75 -2.90
N ASP A 89 3.53 -6.32 -2.11
CA ASP A 89 4.95 -6.74 -2.19
C ASP A 89 5.50 -6.78 -3.63
N VAL A 90 5.21 -5.74 -4.41
CA VAL A 90 5.67 -5.61 -5.81
C VAL A 90 6.97 -4.81 -5.86
N GLU A 91 7.97 -5.30 -6.59
CA GLU A 91 9.31 -4.71 -6.64
C GLU A 91 9.29 -3.26 -7.17
N GLU A 92 8.44 -2.98 -8.14
CA GLU A 92 8.29 -1.70 -8.82
C GLU A 92 7.82 -0.59 -7.87
N SER A 93 7.08 -0.98 -6.84
CA SER A 93 6.48 -0.10 -5.86
C SER A 93 7.48 0.37 -4.79
N ARG A 94 8.64 -0.31 -4.66
CA ARG A 94 9.65 -0.05 -3.62
C ARG A 94 10.22 1.37 -3.65
N SER A 95 10.28 1.98 -4.83
CA SER A 95 10.72 3.38 -5.00
C SER A 95 9.83 4.38 -4.26
N LEU A 96 8.56 4.04 -4.03
CA LEU A 96 7.57 4.89 -3.36
C LEU A 96 7.59 4.73 -1.83
N LEU A 97 8.29 3.71 -1.30
CA LEU A 97 8.36 3.47 0.14
C LEU A 97 9.09 4.60 0.88
N ALA A 98 10.27 4.99 0.42
CA ALA A 98 11.07 6.03 1.07
C ALA A 98 10.31 7.37 1.22
N PRO A 99 9.70 7.95 0.16
CA PRO A 99 8.96 9.19 0.30
C PRO A 99 7.72 9.05 1.20
N LEU A 100 6.97 7.94 1.12
CA LEU A 100 5.80 7.71 1.97
C LEU A 100 6.16 7.53 3.45
N VAL A 101 7.27 6.85 3.76
CA VAL A 101 7.78 6.73 5.13
C VAL A 101 8.23 8.08 5.68
N GLY A 102 8.91 8.88 4.85
CA GLY A 102 9.27 10.26 5.20
C GLY A 102 8.04 11.10 5.54
N ARG A 103 6.99 11.02 4.71
CA ARG A 103 5.72 11.71 4.95
C ARG A 103 5.03 11.25 6.24
N ALA A 104 4.97 9.94 6.48
CA ALA A 104 4.36 9.38 7.69
C ALA A 104 5.08 9.87 8.95
N THR A 105 6.41 9.93 8.91
CA THR A 105 7.23 10.39 10.02
C THR A 105 6.99 11.86 10.33
N GLU A 106 6.90 12.69 9.30
CA GLU A 106 6.60 14.12 9.45
C GLU A 106 5.18 14.35 10.01
N GLU A 107 4.17 13.63 9.53
CA GLU A 107 2.81 13.76 10.06
C GLU A 107 2.68 13.25 11.50
N MET A 108 3.35 12.14 11.85
CA MET A 108 3.43 11.69 13.24
C MET A 108 4.10 12.74 14.15
N ARG A 109 5.17 13.39 13.67
CA ARG A 109 5.83 14.47 14.41
C ARG A 109 4.90 15.66 14.64
N ARG A 110 4.24 16.15 13.59
CA ARG A 110 3.26 17.25 13.66
C ARG A 110 2.12 16.94 14.62
N ARG A 111 1.57 15.72 14.59
CA ARG A 111 0.51 15.33 15.51
C ARG A 111 0.97 15.24 16.96
N ARG A 112 2.16 14.72 17.24
CA ARG A 112 2.73 14.72 18.60
C ARG A 112 2.89 16.14 19.15
N GLU A 113 3.26 17.09 18.30
CA GLU A 113 3.33 18.52 18.66
C GLU A 113 1.92 19.07 18.96
N GLN A 114 0.94 18.81 18.10
CA GLN A 114 -0.45 19.21 18.32
C GLN A 114 -1.10 18.54 19.55
N GLU A 115 -0.77 17.29 19.84
CA GLU A 115 -1.26 16.55 21.01
C GLU A 115 -0.63 17.07 22.30
N ARG A 116 0.64 17.48 22.29
CA ARG A 116 1.25 18.20 23.42
C ARG A 116 0.50 19.49 23.73
N ASP A 117 -0.01 20.17 22.70
CA ASP A 117 -0.83 21.37 22.86
C ASP A 117 -2.29 21.06 23.25
N ARG A 118 -2.83 19.92 22.79
CA ARG A 118 -4.22 19.48 23.03
C ARG A 118 -4.42 18.59 24.27
N ALA A 119 -3.37 18.17 24.97
CA ALA A 119 -3.43 17.37 26.20
C ALA A 119 -4.26 18.00 27.35
N LYS A 120 -4.85 19.19 27.15
CA LYS A 120 -5.89 19.78 28.00
C LYS A 120 -7.33 19.32 27.71
N ARG A 121 -7.63 18.61 26.61
CA ARG A 121 -9.00 18.15 26.27
C ARG A 121 -8.92 16.80 25.55
N ARG A 122 -9.27 15.70 26.24
CA ARG A 122 -9.09 14.33 25.72
C ARG A 122 -10.34 13.80 25.03
N GLU A 123 -10.18 13.45 23.74
CA GLU A 123 -10.70 12.23 23.10
C GLU A 123 -9.85 12.00 21.83
N MET A 124 -9.30 10.80 21.65
CA MET A 124 -8.49 10.43 20.48
C MET A 124 -9.42 9.76 19.47
N ASP A 125 -9.52 10.35 18.28
CA ASP A 125 -10.47 9.91 17.25
C ASP A 125 -10.10 8.53 16.65
N VAL A 126 -11.11 7.76 16.26
CA VAL A 126 -11.01 6.36 15.80
C VAL A 126 -10.16 6.23 14.54
N GLU A 127 -10.24 7.19 13.62
CA GLU A 127 -9.43 7.19 12.38
C GLU A 127 -7.93 7.30 12.70
N THR A 128 -7.59 8.06 13.74
CA THR A 128 -6.21 8.24 14.20
C THR A 128 -5.64 6.94 14.74
N GLU A 129 -6.43 6.22 15.53
CA GLU A 129 -6.01 4.93 16.08
C GLU A 129 -5.78 3.88 14.98
N SER A 130 -6.68 3.84 13.99
CA SER A 130 -6.54 2.96 12.83
C SER A 130 -5.27 3.25 12.03
N ALA A 131 -4.99 4.53 11.75
CA ALA A 131 -3.79 4.96 11.02
C ALA A 131 -2.49 4.56 11.75
N LEU A 132 -2.46 4.72 13.08
CA LEU A 132 -1.30 4.35 13.89
C LEU A 132 -1.04 2.83 13.86
N ARG A 133 -2.08 2.00 13.88
CA ARG A 133 -1.93 0.53 13.76
C ARG A 133 -1.37 0.15 12.39
N GLN A 134 -1.87 0.75 11.32
CA GLN A 134 -1.37 0.49 9.96
C GLN A 134 0.09 0.90 9.79
N LEU A 135 0.50 2.06 10.35
CA LEU A 135 1.91 2.48 10.35
C LEU A 135 2.80 1.52 11.13
N HIS A 136 2.33 1.02 12.27
CA HIS A 136 3.07 0.03 13.04
C HIS A 136 3.27 -1.28 12.27
N GLN A 137 2.22 -1.78 11.61
CA GLN A 137 2.32 -2.99 10.76
C GLN A 137 3.29 -2.79 9.59
N THR A 138 3.23 -1.64 8.93
CA THR A 138 4.16 -1.30 7.84
C THR A 138 5.60 -1.24 8.35
N TYR A 139 5.84 -0.61 9.51
CA TYR A 139 7.16 -0.56 10.13
C TYR A 139 7.73 -1.96 10.39
N LEU A 140 6.92 -2.88 10.93
CA LEU A 140 7.34 -4.27 11.15
C LEU A 140 7.70 -4.97 9.84
N TYR A 141 6.91 -4.80 8.79
CA TYR A 141 7.20 -5.35 7.47
C TYR A 141 8.51 -4.81 6.88
N LEU A 142 8.76 -3.50 6.98
CA LEU A 142 10.01 -2.88 6.52
C LEU A 142 11.24 -3.41 7.29
N GLN A 143 11.09 -3.72 8.58
CA GLN A 143 12.16 -4.35 9.38
C GLN A 143 12.45 -5.78 8.90
N VAL A 144 11.43 -6.54 8.50
CA VAL A 144 11.61 -7.88 7.91
C VAL A 144 12.38 -7.78 6.59
N LEU A 145 11.95 -6.90 5.67
CA LEU A 145 12.64 -6.69 4.39
C LEU A 145 14.10 -6.25 4.56
N ARG A 146 14.37 -5.40 5.55
CA ARG A 146 15.73 -4.96 5.88
C ARG A 146 16.60 -6.15 6.31
N ARG A 147 16.08 -7.00 7.19
CA ARG A 147 16.77 -8.20 7.67
C ARG A 147 17.08 -9.19 6.54
N GLU A 148 16.13 -9.42 5.64
CA GLU A 148 16.34 -10.27 4.47
C GLU A 148 17.44 -9.75 3.52
N ARG A 149 17.59 -8.42 3.40
CA ARG A 149 18.69 -7.81 2.62
C ARG A 149 20.05 -7.89 3.31
N GLU A 150 20.07 -7.80 4.64
CA GLU A 150 21.30 -7.94 5.45
C GLU A 150 21.76 -9.41 5.42
N ASP A 151 20.85 -10.37 5.61
CA ASP A 151 21.10 -11.81 5.53
C ASP A 151 21.51 -12.25 4.11
N GLY A 152 20.91 -11.65 3.07
CA GLY A 152 21.27 -11.89 1.67
C GLY A 152 22.62 -11.29 1.23
N ARG A 153 23.17 -10.32 1.99
CA ARG A 153 24.52 -9.78 1.78
C ARG A 153 25.59 -10.57 2.52
N GLU A 154 25.28 -11.14 3.68
CA GLU A 154 26.20 -11.99 4.43
C GLU A 154 26.28 -13.42 3.87
N GLY A 155 25.26 -13.87 3.11
CA GLY A 155 25.22 -15.17 2.44
C GLY A 155 25.89 -15.27 1.06
N GLY A 156 26.66 -14.25 0.63
CA GLY A 156 27.38 -14.21 -0.66
C GLY A 156 28.57 -15.18 -0.79
N GLY A 157 28.53 -16.31 -0.09
CA GLY A 157 29.52 -17.37 -0.13
C GLY A 157 28.87 -18.72 0.10
N ARG A 158 28.53 -19.42 -1.00
CA ARG A 158 28.07 -20.82 -1.09
C ARG A 158 26.62 -21.08 -0.65
N ALA A 159 25.75 -21.25 -1.64
CA ALA A 159 25.16 -22.54 -2.01
C ALA A 159 23.89 -22.31 -2.82
N GLY A 160 23.83 -22.92 -4.01
CA GLY A 160 22.59 -22.98 -4.78
C GLY A 160 21.53 -23.83 -4.09
N GLY A 161 20.27 -23.60 -4.46
CA GLY A 161 19.21 -24.58 -4.30
C GLY A 161 17.98 -24.09 -3.54
N ARG A 162 16.88 -23.99 -4.30
CA ARG A 162 15.46 -24.01 -3.87
C ARG A 162 14.87 -22.70 -3.37
N VAL A 163 14.51 -21.84 -4.33
CA VAL A 163 13.23 -21.12 -4.23
C VAL A 163 12.12 -22.17 -4.32
N ARG A 164 11.55 -22.54 -3.17
CA ARG A 164 10.37 -23.40 -3.10
C ARG A 164 9.19 -22.64 -3.71
N GLU A 165 8.56 -23.26 -4.71
CA GLU A 165 7.21 -22.94 -5.17
C GLU A 165 6.28 -22.72 -3.97
N ARG A 166 5.74 -21.51 -3.83
CA ARG A 166 4.48 -21.26 -3.14
C ARG A 166 3.39 -21.04 -4.19
N SER A 167 3.12 -22.09 -4.95
CA SER A 167 1.91 -22.22 -5.77
C SER A 167 1.26 -23.53 -5.41
N ARG A 168 0.31 -23.48 -4.47
CA ARG A 168 -0.73 -24.48 -4.18
C ARG A 168 -1.36 -24.08 -2.86
N TRP A 169 -2.54 -23.47 -2.88
CA TRP A 169 -3.60 -23.63 -1.86
C TRP A 169 -4.84 -22.88 -2.38
N TRP A 170 -5.49 -23.42 -3.41
CA TRP A 170 -6.94 -23.39 -3.61
C TRP A 170 -7.28 -24.61 -4.47
N GLY A 171 -7.93 -25.60 -3.87
CA GLY A 171 -8.24 -26.88 -4.51
C GLY A 171 -8.71 -27.95 -3.53
N ARG A 172 -9.88 -27.74 -2.94
CA ARG A 172 -10.94 -28.75 -2.76
C ARG A 172 -12.19 -28.11 -2.15
#